data_AF-A0A7W1N6E5-F1
#
_entry.id   AF-A0A7W1N6E5-F1
#
_cell.length_a   1.000
_cell.length_b   1.000
_cell.length_c   1.000
_cell.angle_alpha   90.00
_cell.angle_beta   90.00
_cell.angle_gamma   90.00
#
_symmetry.space_group_name_H-M   'P 1'
#
loop_
_entity.id
_entity.type
_entity.pdbx_description
1 polymer ?
#
loop_
_entity_poly.entity_id
_entity_poly.type
_entity_poly.pdbx_seq_one_letter_code
_entity_poly.pdbx_strand_id
1 'polypeptide(L)'
;FDPDQEAITIVDCGGKGNISLFAEICNACGIPYVVLHDRDAPRGRQPAEAEQIANEAILAVAGRVRTVMLVPDFEGVAGLPTRRDKPGAAFRRFQSGDAELSGPLRQAVERAVSAARRAPRSTRGA
;
A
#
# COMPACT_ATOMS: atom_id res chain seq x y z
N PHE A 1 -4.53 13.87 -5.58
CA PHE A 1 -3.13 13.79 -6.03
C PHE A 1 -3.10 13.03 -7.33
N ASP A 2 -2.27 13.45 -8.27
CA ASP A 2 -2.00 12.71 -9.51
C ASP A 2 -0.67 11.97 -9.33
N PRO A 3 -0.63 10.62 -9.37
CA PRO A 3 0.59 9.87 -9.11
C PRO A 3 1.68 10.18 -10.13
N ASP A 4 1.34 10.43 -11.40
CA ASP A 4 2.31 10.71 -12.44
C ASP A 4 2.98 12.07 -12.21
N GLN A 5 2.19 13.09 -11.83
CA GLN A 5 2.73 14.41 -11.48
C GLN A 5 3.59 14.40 -10.22
N GLU A 6 3.29 13.51 -9.27
CA GLU A 6 4.07 13.33 -8.04
C GLU A 6 5.28 12.39 -8.24
N ALA A 7 5.49 11.85 -9.45
CA ALA A 7 6.52 10.85 -9.76
C ALA A 7 6.43 9.59 -8.88
N ILE A 8 5.20 9.09 -8.67
CA ILE A 8 4.89 7.87 -7.92
C ILE A 8 4.56 6.74 -8.88
N THR A 9 5.27 5.62 -8.76
CA THR A 9 4.92 4.36 -9.42
C THR A 9 4.13 3.46 -8.47
N ILE A 10 2.99 2.94 -8.92
CA ILE A 10 2.22 1.91 -8.21
C ILE A 10 2.66 0.54 -8.73
N VAL A 11 3.13 -0.33 -7.83
CA VAL A 11 3.62 -1.67 -8.17
C VAL A 11 2.70 -2.73 -7.59
N ASP A 12 1.98 -3.45 -8.46
CA ASP A 12 1.33 -4.69 -8.06
C ASP A 12 2.40 -5.79 -7.91
N CYS A 13 2.59 -6.25 -6.67
CA CYS A 13 3.60 -7.25 -6.35
C CYS A 13 3.10 -8.70 -6.63
N GLY A 14 1.83 -8.91 -6.97
CA GLY A 14 1.28 -10.26 -7.19
C GLY A 14 1.15 -11.08 -5.90
N GLY A 15 0.98 -10.41 -4.75
CA GLY A 15 0.79 -11.04 -3.44
C GLY A 15 1.89 -10.72 -2.42
N LYS A 16 1.63 -11.00 -1.14
CA LYS A 16 2.49 -10.59 -0.02
C LYS A 16 3.89 -11.20 -0.05
N GLY A 17 4.03 -12.43 -0.54
CA GLY A 17 5.33 -13.11 -0.63
C GLY A 17 6.35 -12.35 -1.48
N ASN A 18 5.90 -11.54 -2.44
CA ASN A 18 6.78 -10.75 -3.31
C ASN A 18 7.02 -9.32 -2.78
N ILE A 19 6.18 -8.82 -1.87
CA ILE A 19 6.31 -7.45 -1.33
C ILE A 19 7.65 -7.28 -0.62
N SER A 20 8.10 -8.28 0.15
CA SER A 20 9.42 -8.25 0.80
C SER A 20 10.56 -8.12 -0.22
N LEU A 21 10.51 -8.85 -1.33
CA LEU A 21 11.50 -8.74 -2.41
C LEU A 21 11.56 -7.32 -2.99
N PHE A 22 10.42 -6.71 -3.32
CA PHE A 22 10.39 -5.33 -3.80
C PHE A 22 10.90 -4.34 -2.75
N ALA A 23 10.55 -4.53 -1.48
CA ALA A 23 11.04 -3.71 -0.39
C ALA A 23 12.57 -3.81 -0.22
N GLU A 24 13.16 -4.98 -0.38
CA GLU A 24 14.62 -5.20 -0.41
C GLU A 24 15.28 -4.47 -1.58
N ILE A 25 14.72 -4.56 -2.78
CA ILE A 25 15.22 -3.85 -3.96
C ILE A 25 15.16 -2.33 -3.74
N CYS A 26 14.04 -1.80 -3.24
CA CYS A 26 13.91 -0.38 -2.95
C CYS A 26 14.93 0.08 -1.88
N ASN A 27 15.16 -0.73 -0.84
CA ASN A 27 16.18 -0.47 0.16
C ASN A 27 17.58 -0.41 -0.48
N ALA A 28 17.94 -1.39 -1.29
CA ALA A 28 19.25 -1.49 -1.95
C ALA A 28 19.49 -0.33 -2.93
N CYS A 29 18.45 0.14 -3.61
CA CYS A 29 18.51 1.24 -4.57
C CYS A 29 18.31 2.62 -3.92
N GLY A 30 18.04 2.71 -2.62
CA GLY A 30 17.73 3.98 -1.95
C GLY A 30 16.44 4.64 -2.45
N ILE A 31 15.49 3.87 -2.97
CA ILE A 31 14.22 4.36 -3.50
C ILE A 31 13.23 4.51 -2.33
N PRO A 32 12.65 5.70 -2.08
CA PRO A 32 11.60 5.85 -1.08
C PRO A 32 10.33 5.11 -1.49
N TYR A 33 9.70 4.40 -0.55
CA TYR A 33 8.49 3.62 -0.82
C TYR A 33 7.57 3.53 0.40
N VAL A 34 6.33 3.13 0.11
CA VAL A 34 5.31 2.78 1.09
C VAL A 34 4.73 1.43 0.68
N VAL A 35 4.53 0.54 1.64
CA VAL A 35 3.86 -0.74 1.45
C VAL A 35 2.43 -0.63 1.95
N LEU A 36 1.48 -1.07 1.12
CA LEU A 36 0.08 -1.26 1.51
C LEU A 36 -0.27 -2.73 1.34
N HIS A 37 -0.75 -3.39 2.39
CA HIS A 37 -1.21 -4.78 2.31
C HIS A 37 -2.31 -5.07 3.33
N ASP A 38 -3.06 -6.14 3.10
CA ASP A 38 -4.09 -6.62 4.01
C ASP A 38 -3.48 -7.36 5.20
N ARG A 39 -4.19 -7.37 6.33
CA ARG A 39 -3.85 -8.23 7.47
C ARG A 39 -4.36 -9.65 7.25
N ASP A 40 -5.45 -9.79 6.50
CA ASP A 40 -6.19 -11.03 6.27
C ASP A 40 -6.78 -11.66 7.55
N ALA A 41 -7.08 -10.81 8.52
CA ALA A 41 -7.95 -11.17 9.64
C ALA A 41 -8.50 -9.91 10.32
N PRO A 42 -9.74 -9.97 10.87
CA PRO A 42 -10.31 -8.89 11.65
C PRO A 42 -9.56 -8.71 12.97
N ARG A 43 -9.71 -7.52 13.58
CA ARG A 43 -9.18 -7.24 14.91
C ARG A 43 -9.66 -8.29 15.91
N GLY A 44 -8.77 -8.73 16.80
CA GLY A 44 -9.07 -9.76 17.80
C GLY A 44 -9.02 -11.21 17.27
N ARG A 45 -8.77 -11.43 15.98
CA ARG A 45 -8.49 -12.76 15.42
C ARG A 45 -7.09 -12.81 14.82
N GLN A 46 -6.43 -13.96 14.94
CA GLN A 46 -5.16 -14.18 14.26
C GLN A 46 -5.39 -14.47 12.77
N PRO A 47 -4.56 -13.92 11.87
CA PRO A 47 -4.50 -14.38 10.47
C PRO A 47 -4.12 -15.86 10.39
N ALA A 48 -4.31 -16.48 9.23
CA ALA A 48 -3.71 -17.79 8.98
C ALA A 48 -2.18 -17.73 9.13
N GLU A 49 -1.53 -18.84 9.48
CA GLU A 49 -0.09 -18.89 9.73
C GLU A 49 0.74 -18.33 8.56
N ALA A 50 0.40 -18.72 7.32
CA ALA A 50 1.06 -18.20 6.12
C ALA A 50 0.94 -16.67 5.99
N GLU A 51 -0.21 -16.10 6.37
CA GLU A 51 -0.42 -14.65 6.36
C GLU A 51 0.36 -13.95 7.47
N GLN A 52 0.50 -14.58 8.64
CA GLN A 52 1.34 -14.06 9.72
C GLN A 52 2.80 -13.98 9.28
N ILE A 53 3.35 -15.08 8.74
CA ILE A 53 4.73 -15.14 8.24
C ILE A 53 4.96 -14.05 7.17
N ALA A 54 4.03 -13.90 6.22
CA ALA A 54 4.16 -12.89 5.18
C ALA A 54 4.09 -11.45 5.73
N ASN A 55 3.15 -11.17 6.65
CA ASN A 55 3.03 -9.87 7.30
C ASN A 55 4.29 -9.51 8.10
N GLU A 56 4.87 -10.48 8.81
CA GLU A 56 6.10 -10.31 9.59
C GLU A 56 7.31 -10.08 8.69
N ALA A 57 7.44 -10.83 7.59
CA ALA A 57 8.52 -10.65 6.61
C ALA A 57 8.48 -9.25 5.99
N ILE A 58 7.30 -8.77 5.58
CA ILE A 58 7.12 -7.40 5.09
C ILE A 58 7.55 -6.39 6.15
N LEU A 59 7.12 -6.59 7.40
CA LEU A 59 7.42 -5.67 8.48
C LEU A 59 8.92 -5.62 8.81
N ALA A 60 9.60 -6.76 8.78
CA ALA A 60 11.03 -6.87 9.03
C ALA A 60 11.86 -6.08 8.00
N VAL A 61 11.48 -6.12 6.72
CA VAL A 61 12.21 -5.46 5.63
C VAL A 61 11.83 -3.98 5.48
N ALA A 62 10.53 -3.68 5.46
CA ALA A 62 10.03 -2.32 5.20
C ALA A 62 10.02 -1.44 6.45
N GLY A 63 9.83 -2.05 7.62
CA GLY A 63 9.67 -1.35 8.88
C GLY A 63 8.31 -0.65 9.04
N ARG A 64 7.91 -0.42 10.30
CA ARG A 64 6.60 0.12 10.69
C ARG A 64 6.24 1.47 10.04
N VAL A 65 7.25 2.30 9.76
CA VAL A 65 7.04 3.64 9.20
C VAL A 65 6.59 3.58 7.73
N ARG A 66 7.09 2.60 6.98
CA ARG A 66 6.77 2.44 5.55
C ARG A 66 5.60 1.50 5.31
N THR A 67 5.21 0.70 6.29
CA THR A 67 4.08 -0.22 6.16
C THR A 67 2.77 0.40 6.63
N VAL A 68 1.74 0.29 5.79
CA VAL A 68 0.33 0.50 6.13
C VAL A 68 -0.37 -0.84 5.95
N MET A 69 -0.85 -1.41 7.05
CA MET A 69 -1.57 -2.67 7.03
C MET A 69 -3.08 -2.40 7.19
N LEU A 70 -3.87 -2.89 6.23
CA LEU A 70 -5.32 -2.78 6.22
C LEU A 70 -5.92 -3.88 7.10
N VAL A 71 -6.96 -3.55 7.87
CA VAL A 71 -7.58 -4.51 8.81
C VAL A 71 -9.10 -4.45 8.66
N PRO A 72 -9.77 -5.56 8.30
CA PRO A 72 -9.19 -6.86 7.96
C PRO A 72 -8.45 -6.86 6.61
N ASP A 73 -9.04 -6.19 5.62
CA ASP A 73 -8.68 -6.19 4.21
C ASP A 73 -9.09 -4.86 3.55
N PHE A 74 -8.74 -4.70 2.27
CA PHE A 74 -9.11 -3.53 1.49
C PHE A 74 -10.62 -3.33 1.42
N GLU A 75 -11.41 -4.37 1.16
CA GLU A 75 -12.86 -4.27 1.02
C GLU A 75 -13.52 -3.78 2.30
N GLY A 76 -13.14 -4.32 3.45
CA GLY A 76 -13.63 -3.89 4.75
C GLY A 76 -13.26 -2.44 5.05
N VAL A 77 -12.05 -2.03 4.69
CA VAL A 77 -11.56 -0.66 4.89
C VAL A 77 -12.19 0.34 3.89
N ALA A 78 -12.50 -0.10 2.67
CA ALA A 78 -13.11 0.71 1.62
C ALA A 78 -14.65 0.70 1.65
N GLY A 79 -15.26 -0.15 2.49
CA GLY A 79 -16.71 -0.32 2.58
C GLY A 79 -17.31 -0.98 1.33
N LEU A 80 -16.60 -1.92 0.71
CA LEU A 80 -17.03 -2.57 -0.52
C LEU A 80 -17.83 -3.85 -0.23
N PRO A 81 -19.00 -4.04 -0.86
CA PRO A 81 -19.92 -5.13 -0.52
C PRO A 81 -19.58 -6.49 -1.17
N THR A 82 -18.71 -6.57 -2.19
CA THR A 82 -18.57 -7.78 -3.02
C THR A 82 -17.13 -8.24 -3.26
N ARG A 83 -16.96 -9.58 -3.35
CA ARG A 83 -15.73 -10.22 -3.85
C ARG A 83 -15.71 -10.41 -5.38
N ARG A 84 -16.84 -10.28 -6.07
CA ARG A 84 -16.91 -10.28 -7.56
C ARG A 84 -16.68 -8.86 -8.07
N ASP A 85 -15.86 -8.72 -9.11
CA ASP A 85 -15.49 -7.42 -9.73
C ASP A 85 -14.94 -6.39 -8.72
N LYS A 86 -14.00 -6.81 -7.86
CA LYS A 86 -13.39 -5.93 -6.86
C LYS A 86 -12.80 -4.64 -7.46
N PRO A 87 -12.03 -4.70 -8.57
CA PRO A 87 -11.47 -3.49 -9.17
C PRO A 87 -12.57 -2.55 -9.68
N GLY A 88 -13.61 -3.07 -10.35
CA GLY A 88 -14.71 -2.25 -10.83
C GLY A 88 -15.55 -1.64 -9.70
N ALA A 89 -15.76 -2.37 -8.60
CA ALA A 89 -16.45 -1.85 -7.41
C ALA A 89 -15.66 -0.71 -6.76
N ALA A 90 -14.34 -0.86 -6.61
CA ALA A 90 -13.46 0.19 -6.09
C ALA A 90 -13.45 1.42 -7.01
N PHE A 91 -13.34 1.22 -8.32
CA PHE A 91 -13.36 2.33 -9.27
C PHE A 91 -14.67 3.12 -9.18
N ARG A 92 -15.83 2.46 -9.24
CA ARG A 92 -17.14 3.12 -9.10
C ARG A 92 -17.28 3.85 -7.77
N ARG A 93 -16.71 3.30 -6.69
CA ARG A 93 -16.76 3.90 -5.36
C ARG A 93 -15.94 5.19 -5.27
N PHE A 94 -14.78 5.25 -5.92
CA PHE A 94 -13.82 6.34 -5.76
C PHE A 94 -13.77 7.33 -6.94
N GLN A 95 -14.34 6.99 -8.10
CA GLN A 95 -14.24 7.81 -9.32
C GLN A 95 -14.82 9.23 -9.18
N SER A 96 -15.83 9.45 -8.34
CA SER A 96 -16.45 10.78 -8.18
C SER A 96 -15.66 11.71 -7.26
N GLY A 97 -14.70 11.20 -6.49
CA GLY A 97 -13.95 11.98 -5.50
C GLY A 97 -14.71 12.33 -4.21
N ASP A 98 -16.04 12.20 -4.18
CA ASP A 98 -16.89 12.46 -2.99
C ASP A 98 -16.79 11.37 -1.93
N ALA A 99 -16.09 10.30 -2.25
CA ALA A 99 -15.88 9.18 -1.38
C ALA A 99 -15.03 9.55 -0.17
N GLU A 100 -15.61 9.42 1.03
CA GLU A 100 -14.79 9.49 2.24
C GLU A 100 -13.76 8.35 2.23
N LEU A 101 -12.48 8.72 2.15
CA LEU A 101 -11.36 7.80 2.31
C LEU A 101 -11.18 7.48 3.79
N SER A 102 -11.30 6.20 4.12
CA SER A 102 -11.01 5.71 5.45
C SER A 102 -9.55 6.02 5.84
N GLY A 103 -9.32 6.16 7.15
CA GLY A 103 -8.02 6.57 7.72
C GLY A 103 -6.80 5.83 7.17
N PRO A 104 -6.82 4.48 7.07
CA PRO A 104 -5.68 3.72 6.54
C PRO A 104 -5.37 4.02 5.06
N LEU A 105 -6.40 4.17 4.21
CA LEU A 105 -6.21 4.48 2.79
C LEU A 105 -5.66 5.90 2.61
N ARG A 106 -6.22 6.86 3.35
CA ARG A 106 -5.71 8.24 3.39
C ARG A 106 -4.24 8.25 3.83
N GLN A 107 -3.90 7.52 4.89
CA GLN A 107 -2.54 7.41 5.39
C GLN A 107 -1.58 6.84 4.32
N ALA A 108 -2.00 5.81 3.56
CA ALA A 108 -1.18 5.26 2.49
C ALA A 108 -0.86 6.31 1.41
N VAL A 109 -1.88 7.05 0.96
CA VAL A 109 -1.75 8.12 -0.03
C VAL A 109 -0.84 9.24 0.49
N GLU A 110 -1.09 9.75 1.70
CA GLU A 110 -0.31 10.84 2.29
C GLU A 110 1.15 10.45 2.50
N ARG A 111 1.42 9.22 2.94
CA ARG A 111 2.80 8.72 3.08
C ARG A 111 3.50 8.58 1.73
N ALA A 112 2.82 8.06 0.71
CA ALA A 112 3.40 7.89 -0.62
C ALA A 112 3.77 9.25 -1.23
N VAL A 113 2.85 10.22 -1.19
CA VAL A 113 3.07 11.59 -1.67
C VAL A 113 4.19 12.27 -0.87
N SER A 114 4.17 12.13 0.45
CA SER A 114 5.24 12.67 1.31
C SER A 114 6.59 12.05 1.00
N ALA A 115 6.66 10.74 0.71
CA ALA A 115 7.91 10.06 0.37
C ALA A 115 8.45 10.56 -0.98
N ALA A 116 7.59 10.67 -1.99
CA ALA A 116 7.96 11.16 -3.32
C ALA A 116 8.45 12.61 -3.30
N ARG A 117 7.78 13.49 -2.55
CA ARG A 117 8.18 14.91 -2.44
C ARG A 117 9.49 15.13 -1.70
N ARG A 118 9.88 14.21 -0.82
CA ARG A 118 11.18 14.24 -0.12
C ARG A 118 12.27 13.51 -0.88
N ALA A 119 11.92 12.72 -1.90
CA ALA A 119 12.90 12.00 -2.70
C ALA A 119 13.83 13.01 -3.39
N PRO A 120 15.15 12.74 -3.44
CA PRO A 120 16.05 13.56 -4.23
C PRO A 120 15.58 13.53 -5.69
N ARG A 121 15.15 14.69 -6.22
CA ARG A 121 14.88 14.79 -7.64
C ARG A 121 16.23 14.74 -8.34
N SER A 122 16.45 13.73 -9.18
CA SER A 122 17.63 13.76 -10.04
C SER A 122 17.48 14.95 -10.98
N THR A 123 18.28 15.99 -10.75
CA THR A 123 18.54 16.99 -11.79
C THR A 123 19.30 16.27 -12.89
N ARG A 124 18.62 15.89 -13.98
CA ARG A 124 19.33 15.53 -15.20
C ARG A 124 20.05 16.78 -15.72
N GLY A 125 21.37 16.71 -15.78
CA GLY A 125 22.21 17.53 -16.67
C GLY A 125 22.91 18.72 -16.02
N ALA A 126 24.15 18.50 -15.57
CA ALA A 126 25.25 19.40 -15.89
C ALA A 126 26.05 18.76 -17.02
#